data_AF-A0A9E3BPG2-F1
#
_entry.id   AF-A0A9E3BPG2-F1
#
_cell.length_a   1.000
_cell.length_b   1.000
_cell.length_c   1.000
_cell.angle_alpha   90.00
_cell.angle_beta   90.00
_cell.angle_gamma   90.00
#
_symmetry.space_group_name_H-M   'P 1'
#
loop_
_entity.id
_entity.type
_entity.pdbx_description
1 polymer ?
#
loop_
_entity_poly.entity_id
_entity_poly.type
_entity_poly.pdbx_seq_one_letter_code
_entity_poly.pdbx_strand_id
1 'polypeptide(L)'
;FATLARAAGEMLARPDGPRVAALELDGWDTHAAQPARLDAMLRQLDAGLTVLREALGPSWRQTAILCMTEFGRTVRVNGTRGTDHGTGTVALLLGGAVAGGVVRADWPGLGPGRLFEDRDLAPTTDLRAVAKGVLARHLGVPSGALAAVFPGSAAVAPMSGLIRTPG
;
A
#
# COMPACT_ATOMS: atom_id res chain seq x y z
N PHE A 1 16.80 0.80 -4.11
CA PHE A 1 15.38 0.79 -4.55
C PHE A 1 15.17 1.40 -5.93
N ALA A 2 15.58 2.65 -6.21
CA ALA A 2 15.34 3.29 -7.50
C ALA A 2 15.76 2.46 -8.74
N THR A 3 16.91 1.77 -8.68
CA THR A 3 17.35 0.86 -9.75
C THR A 3 16.39 -0.31 -9.97
N LEU A 4 15.89 -0.93 -8.90
CA LEU A 4 14.89 -2.00 -8.97
C LEU A 4 13.56 -1.48 -9.53
N ALA A 5 13.15 -0.29 -9.08
CA ALA A 5 11.95 0.38 -9.53
C ALA A 5 12.00 0.70 -11.04
N ARG A 6 13.17 1.13 -11.54
CA ARG A 6 13.42 1.35 -12.98
C ARG A 6 13.26 0.05 -13.77
N ALA A 7 13.98 -1.00 -13.36
CA ALA A 7 13.94 -2.29 -14.05
C ALA A 7 12.52 -2.87 -14.08
N ALA A 8 11.79 -2.78 -12.96
CA ALA A 8 10.39 -3.21 -12.90
C ALA A 8 9.49 -2.42 -13.86
N GLY A 9 9.66 -1.08 -13.91
CA GLY A 9 8.89 -0.24 -14.83
C GLY A 9 9.16 -0.57 -16.31
N GLU A 10 10.43 -0.76 -16.67
CA GLU A 10 10.83 -1.16 -18.03
C GLU A 10 10.28 -2.53 -18.40
N MET A 11 10.33 -3.51 -17.48
CA MET A 11 9.74 -4.83 -17.70
C MET A 11 8.23 -4.76 -17.87
N LEU A 12 7.52 -4.05 -16.99
CA LEU A 12 6.06 -3.87 -17.06
C LEU A 12 5.60 -3.09 -18.30
N ALA A 13 6.45 -2.23 -18.85
CA ALA A 13 6.12 -1.44 -20.03
C ALA A 13 6.22 -2.21 -21.35
N ARG A 14 6.89 -3.37 -21.36
CA ARG A 14 7.06 -4.19 -22.57
C ARG A 14 5.72 -4.79 -23.03
N PRO A 15 5.44 -4.86 -24.35
CA PRO A 15 4.24 -5.51 -24.87
C PRO A 15 4.09 -6.98 -24.45
N ASP A 16 5.21 -7.69 -24.30
CA ASP A 16 5.32 -9.08 -23.85
C ASP A 16 5.77 -9.19 -22.38
N GLY A 17 5.70 -8.08 -21.63
CA GLY A 17 6.13 -7.98 -20.25
C GLY A 17 5.18 -8.65 -19.25
N PRO A 18 5.61 -8.82 -17.99
CA PRO A 18 4.73 -9.26 -16.93
C PRO A 18 3.60 -8.24 -16.69
N ARG A 19 2.48 -8.71 -16.14
CA ARG A 19 1.34 -7.84 -15.75
C ARG A 19 1.41 -7.37 -14.31
N VAL A 20 2.25 -7.98 -13.48
CA VAL A 20 2.39 -7.72 -12.05
C VAL A 20 3.87 -7.78 -11.68
N ALA A 21 4.31 -6.84 -10.85
CA ALA A 21 5.61 -6.88 -10.20
C ALA A 21 5.41 -6.69 -8.69
N ALA A 22 6.21 -7.40 -7.89
CA ALA A 22 6.33 -7.18 -6.46
C ALA A 22 7.73 -6.63 -6.18
N LEU A 23 7.80 -5.59 -5.36
CA LEU A 23 9.03 -4.91 -4.99
C LEU A 23 9.07 -4.76 -3.48
N GLU A 24 10.23 -5.04 -2.89
CA GLU A 24 10.50 -4.85 -1.48
C GLU A 24 11.42 -3.64 -1.27
N LEU A 25 11.16 -2.90 -0.20
CA LEU A 25 11.97 -1.78 0.24
C LEU A 25 12.18 -1.94 1.74
N ASP A 26 13.37 -2.41 2.11
CA ASP A 26 13.73 -2.65 3.50
C ASP A 26 14.03 -1.38 4.29
N GLY A 27 14.23 -1.53 5.61
CA GLY A 27 14.69 -0.46 6.50
C GLY A 27 13.60 0.24 7.31
N TRP A 28 12.34 -0.23 7.23
CA TRP A 28 11.21 0.35 7.96
C TRP A 28 11.09 -0.14 9.40
N ASP A 29 11.67 -1.30 9.73
CA ASP A 29 11.65 -1.86 11.08
C ASP A 29 12.63 -1.11 12.00
N THR A 30 12.10 -0.06 12.62
CA THR A 30 12.85 0.85 13.46
C THR A 30 12.06 1.14 14.73
N HIS A 31 12.76 1.15 15.87
CA HIS A 31 12.16 1.34 17.20
C HIS A 31 12.65 2.60 17.93
N ALA A 32 13.60 3.33 17.33
CA ALA A 32 14.20 4.54 17.87
C ALA A 32 14.70 5.45 16.74
N ALA A 33 14.92 6.73 17.06
CA ALA A 33 15.40 7.75 16.11
C ALA A 33 14.55 7.83 14.81
N GLN A 34 13.26 7.56 14.94
CA GLN A 34 12.34 7.42 13.81
C GLN A 34 12.20 8.67 12.94
N PRO A 35 12.20 9.92 13.47
CA PRO A 35 12.06 11.10 12.61
C PRO A 35 13.08 11.16 11.46
N ALA A 36 14.38 11.00 11.76
CA ALA A 36 15.43 11.03 10.75
C ALA A 36 15.42 9.79 9.84
N ARG A 37 15.15 8.61 10.40
CA ARG A 37 15.09 7.36 9.62
C ARG A 37 13.91 7.34 8.66
N LEU A 38 12.73 7.77 9.11
CA LEU A 38 11.53 7.85 8.28
C LEU A 38 11.70 8.92 7.20
N ASP A 39 12.30 10.09 7.48
CA ASP A 39 12.59 11.08 6.43
C ASP A 39 13.45 10.47 5.31
N ALA A 40 14.53 9.78 5.65
CA ALA A 40 15.38 9.11 4.67
C ALA A 40 14.64 8.02 3.88
N MET A 41 13.85 7.19 4.55
CA MET A 41 13.09 6.10 3.90
C MET A 41 11.96 6.62 3.01
N LEU A 42 11.25 7.68 3.43
CA LEU A 42 10.22 8.32 2.63
C LEU A 42 10.80 8.98 1.38
N ARG A 43 11.98 9.62 1.47
CA ARG A 43 12.70 10.13 0.28
C ARG A 43 13.10 9.01 -0.67
N GLN A 44 13.56 7.88 -0.14
CA GLN A 44 13.92 6.72 -0.96
C GLN A 44 12.70 6.12 -1.67
N LEU A 45 11.56 6.02 -0.98
CA LEU A 45 10.29 5.58 -1.56
C LEU A 45 9.83 6.55 -2.66
N ASP A 46 9.81 7.85 -2.38
CA ASP A 46 9.41 8.90 -3.32
C ASP A 46 10.25 8.89 -4.61
N ALA A 47 11.57 8.85 -4.47
CA ALA A 47 12.49 8.74 -5.60
C ALA A 47 12.25 7.46 -6.41
N GLY A 48 12.03 6.32 -5.75
CA GLY A 48 11.75 5.06 -6.42
C GLY A 48 10.42 5.05 -7.17
N LEU A 49 9.35 5.61 -6.59
CA LEU A 49 8.04 5.73 -7.24
C LEU A 49 8.08 6.69 -8.43
N THR A 50 8.85 7.77 -8.33
CA THR A 50 9.09 8.70 -9.44
C THR A 50 9.78 7.98 -10.61
N VAL A 51 10.86 7.26 -10.33
CA VAL A 51 11.61 6.49 -11.33
C VAL A 51 10.75 5.38 -11.95
N LEU A 52 9.94 4.67 -11.16
CA LEU A 52 9.01 3.66 -11.65
C LEU A 52 7.99 4.27 -12.63
N ARG A 53 7.39 5.40 -12.26
CA ARG A 53 6.44 6.12 -13.13
C ARG A 53 7.08 6.54 -14.46
N GLU A 54 8.30 7.07 -14.41
CA GLU A 54 9.05 7.45 -15.63
C GLU A 54 9.31 6.25 -16.53
N ALA A 55 9.81 5.15 -15.95
CA ALA A 55 10.13 3.92 -16.66
C ALA A 55 8.90 3.24 -17.29
N LEU A 56 7.74 3.33 -16.64
CA LEU A 56 6.47 2.84 -17.19
C LEU A 56 6.00 3.63 -18.43
N GLY A 57 6.40 4.89 -18.57
CA GLY A 57 6.05 5.73 -19.71
C GLY A 57 4.54 5.76 -19.99
N PRO A 58 4.09 5.49 -21.24
CA PRO A 58 2.67 5.44 -21.58
C PRO A 58 1.85 4.43 -20.76
N SER A 59 2.46 3.33 -20.30
CA SER A 59 1.80 2.30 -19.51
C SER A 59 1.37 2.80 -18.12
N TRP A 60 1.94 3.90 -17.63
CA TRP A 60 1.50 4.53 -16.37
C TRP A 60 -0.01 4.80 -16.32
N ARG A 61 -0.61 5.19 -17.46
CA ARG A 61 -2.06 5.49 -17.56
C ARG A 61 -2.94 4.30 -17.15
N GLN A 62 -2.42 3.09 -17.28
CA GLN A 62 -3.08 1.84 -16.98
C GLN A 62 -2.40 1.07 -15.84
N THR A 63 -1.62 1.74 -14.99
CA THR A 63 -0.97 1.11 -13.84
C THR A 63 -1.70 1.47 -12.54
N ALA A 64 -1.82 0.50 -11.64
CA ALA A 64 -2.10 0.70 -10.22
C ALA A 64 -0.95 0.11 -9.38
N ILE A 65 -0.53 0.85 -8.36
CA ILE A 65 0.54 0.50 -7.41
C ILE A 65 -0.07 0.54 -6.02
N LEU A 66 0.01 -0.58 -5.30
CA LEU A 66 -0.33 -0.68 -3.89
C LEU A 66 0.96 -0.76 -3.07
N CYS A 67 1.26 0.29 -2.30
CA CYS A 67 2.31 0.27 -1.29
C CYS A 67 1.68 -0.04 0.07
N MET A 68 2.22 -1.04 0.77
CA MET A 68 1.76 -1.46 2.09
C MET A 68 2.95 -1.97 2.91
N THR A 69 2.78 -1.99 4.23
CA THR A 69 3.75 -2.54 5.18
C THR A 69 3.19 -3.81 5.82
N GLU A 70 4.08 -4.66 6.35
CA GLU A 70 3.67 -5.89 7.06
C GLU A 70 3.13 -5.61 8.48
N PHE A 71 3.54 -4.49 9.08
CA PHE A 71 3.10 -4.04 10.41
C PHE A 71 2.64 -2.59 10.40
N GLY A 72 1.78 -2.26 11.36
CA GLY A 72 1.48 -0.91 11.79
C GLY A 72 2.39 -0.44 12.92
N ARG A 73 2.11 0.73 13.50
CA ARG A 73 2.90 1.26 14.63
C ARG A 73 2.02 1.55 15.82
N THR A 74 2.58 1.37 17.02
CA THR A 74 1.94 1.83 18.26
C THR A 74 1.79 3.35 18.23
N VAL A 75 0.69 3.85 18.79
CA VAL A 75 0.53 5.30 19.04
C VAL A 75 1.30 5.70 20.30
N ARG A 76 1.39 4.79 21.26
CA ARG A 76 2.19 4.98 22.48
C ARG A 76 3.68 4.88 22.18
N VAL A 77 4.45 5.80 22.76
CA VAL A 77 5.90 5.85 22.68
C VAL A 77 6.51 4.76 23.57
N ASN A 78 7.54 4.08 23.08
CA ASN A 78 8.27 3.05 23.81
C ASN A 78 9.40 3.65 24.68
N GLY A 79 10.10 2.81 25.46
CA GLY A 79 11.18 3.24 26.36
C GLY A 79 12.37 3.90 25.66
N THR A 80 12.53 3.72 24.34
CA THR A 80 13.60 4.33 23.54
C THR A 80 13.20 5.64 22.86
N ARG A 81 12.05 6.22 23.23
CA ARG A 81 11.46 7.41 22.58
C ARG A 81 11.12 7.20 21.10
N GLY A 82 10.83 5.96 20.71
CA GLY A 82 10.26 5.61 19.40
C GLY A 82 8.93 4.89 19.54
N THR A 83 8.60 4.03 18.59
CA THR A 83 7.35 3.23 18.57
C THR A 83 7.65 1.79 18.24
N ASP A 84 6.80 0.88 18.70
CA ASP A 84 6.89 -0.55 18.40
C ASP A 84 5.95 -0.93 17.26
N HIS A 85 5.97 -2.22 16.90
CA HIS A 85 4.98 -2.79 15.99
C HIS A 85 3.59 -2.68 16.61
N GLY A 86 2.63 -2.33 15.77
CA GLY A 86 1.22 -2.23 16.11
C GLY A 86 0.33 -2.68 14.95
N THR A 87 -0.97 -2.54 15.14
CA THR A 87 -1.98 -3.16 14.27
C THR A 87 -2.35 -2.29 13.07
N GLY A 88 -2.58 -0.99 13.28
CA GLY A 88 -3.03 -0.07 12.23
C GLY A 88 -1.88 0.53 11.40
N THR A 89 -2.05 0.55 10.07
CA THR A 89 -1.11 1.17 9.11
C THR A 89 -1.83 2.02 8.06
N VAL A 90 -1.08 2.69 7.20
CA VAL A 90 -1.57 3.35 5.99
C VAL A 90 -1.04 2.60 4.77
N ALA A 91 -1.94 2.21 3.86
CA ALA A 91 -1.54 1.79 2.52
C ALA A 91 -1.72 2.96 1.54
N LEU A 92 -0.81 3.07 0.58
CA LEU A 92 -0.89 4.03 -0.51
C LEU A 92 -1.31 3.28 -1.77
N LEU A 93 -2.41 3.70 -2.40
CA LEU A 93 -2.82 3.24 -3.71
C LEU A 93 -2.68 4.40 -4.70
N LEU A 94 -1.80 4.25 -5.69
CA LEU A 94 -1.46 5.29 -6.66
C LEU A 94 -1.27 4.72 -8.06
N GLY A 95 -1.30 5.57 -9.09
CA GLY A 95 -1.19 5.14 -10.48
C GLY A 95 -2.17 5.86 -11.40
N GLY A 96 -1.94 5.81 -12.71
CA GLY A 96 -2.84 6.43 -13.69
C GLY A 96 -4.22 5.77 -13.74
N ALA A 97 -4.30 4.47 -13.43
CA ALA A 97 -5.57 3.74 -13.37
C ALA A 97 -6.37 3.99 -12.09
N VAL A 98 -5.75 4.56 -11.05
CA VAL A 98 -6.36 4.72 -9.72
C VAL A 98 -7.31 5.92 -9.70
N ALA A 99 -8.49 5.72 -9.12
CA ALA A 99 -9.43 6.79 -8.79
C ALA A 99 -9.00 7.45 -7.47
N GLY A 100 -7.84 8.14 -7.52
CA GLY A 100 -7.19 8.75 -6.37
C GLY A 100 -7.74 10.12 -5.99
N GLY A 101 -6.97 10.86 -5.18
CA GLY A 101 -7.35 12.19 -4.67
C GLY A 101 -8.21 12.16 -3.41
N VAL A 102 -8.29 11.00 -2.75
CA VAL A 102 -9.12 10.78 -1.55
C VAL A 102 -8.33 10.01 -0.50
N VAL A 103 -8.61 10.29 0.77
CA VAL A 103 -8.24 9.44 1.90
C VAL A 103 -9.47 8.60 2.25
N ARG A 104 -9.33 7.27 2.23
CA ARG A 104 -10.42 6.35 2.59
C ARG A 104 -10.14 5.75 3.96
N ALA A 105 -10.71 6.36 4.99
CA ALA A 105 -10.62 5.86 6.35
C ALA A 105 -11.74 6.43 7.21
N ASP A 106 -12.32 5.58 8.06
CA ASP A 106 -13.19 6.01 9.17
C ASP A 106 -12.32 6.31 10.41
N TRP A 107 -11.32 7.19 10.23
CA TRP A 107 -10.27 7.42 11.22
C TRP A 107 -10.84 7.98 12.55
N PRO A 108 -10.71 7.25 13.67
CA PRO A 108 -11.34 7.65 14.91
C PRO A 108 -10.57 8.70 15.73
N GLY A 109 -9.38 9.10 15.30
CA GLY A 109 -8.51 9.98 16.08
C GLY A 109 -7.53 9.23 16.98
N LEU A 110 -6.70 9.99 17.69
CA LEU A 110 -5.74 9.47 18.69
C LEU A 110 -6.20 9.70 20.14
N GLY A 111 -7.45 10.11 20.32
CA GLY A 111 -8.00 10.44 21.64
C GLY A 111 -8.16 9.22 22.56
N PRO A 112 -8.29 9.42 23.88
CA PRO A 112 -8.61 8.35 24.82
C PRO A 112 -9.84 7.55 24.40
N GLY A 113 -9.79 6.21 24.51
CA GLY A 113 -10.87 5.31 24.09
C GLY A 113 -11.07 5.18 22.58
N ARG A 114 -10.24 5.82 21.74
CA ARG A 114 -10.28 5.69 20.27
C ARG A 114 -9.19 4.77 19.72
N LEU A 115 -8.25 4.36 20.57
CA LEU A 115 -7.15 3.47 20.24
C LEU A 115 -7.57 2.01 20.37
N PHE A 116 -7.01 1.16 19.52
CA PHE A 116 -7.16 -0.28 19.69
C PHE A 116 -6.32 -0.73 20.88
N GLU A 117 -6.97 -1.41 21.84
CA GLU A 117 -6.35 -1.87 23.09
C GLU A 117 -5.61 -0.73 23.84
N ASP A 118 -6.09 0.51 23.73
CA ASP A 118 -5.51 1.72 24.33
C ASP A 118 -4.04 2.04 23.96
N ARG A 119 -3.50 1.34 22.95
CA ARG A 119 -2.09 1.36 22.56
C ARG A 119 -1.86 1.61 21.08
N ASP A 120 -2.66 0.97 20.24
CA ASP A 120 -2.47 0.92 18.80
C ASP A 120 -3.44 1.85 18.08
N LEU A 121 -3.07 2.20 16.85
CA LEU A 121 -4.04 2.80 15.96
C LEU A 121 -5.17 1.80 15.65
N ALA A 122 -6.41 2.24 15.81
CA ALA A 122 -7.59 1.47 15.44
C ALA A 122 -7.63 1.15 13.93
N PRO A 123 -7.56 -0.12 13.52
CA PRO A 123 -7.71 -0.51 12.12
C PRO A 123 -9.15 -0.30 11.67
N THR A 124 -9.35 0.41 10.56
CA THR A 124 -10.69 0.72 10.00
C THR A 124 -10.93 0.03 8.66
N THR A 125 -9.90 -0.56 8.07
CA THR A 125 -9.97 -1.19 6.76
C THR A 125 -9.03 -2.39 6.72
N ASP A 126 -9.55 -3.52 6.25
CA ASP A 126 -8.74 -4.69 5.94
C ASP A 126 -8.03 -4.50 4.59
N LEU A 127 -6.69 -4.56 4.56
CA LEU A 127 -5.90 -4.39 3.33
C LEU A 127 -6.24 -5.42 2.25
N ARG A 128 -6.77 -6.59 2.62
CA ARG A 128 -7.26 -7.58 1.65
C ARG A 128 -8.46 -7.04 0.87
N ALA A 129 -9.30 -6.19 1.46
CA ALA A 129 -10.38 -5.53 0.73
C ALA A 129 -9.83 -4.65 -0.41
N VAL A 130 -8.75 -3.90 -0.12
CA VAL A 130 -8.07 -3.04 -1.10
C VAL A 130 -7.45 -3.89 -2.21
N ALA A 131 -6.64 -4.89 -1.84
CA ALA A 131 -5.98 -5.77 -2.80
C ALA A 131 -7.00 -6.53 -3.68
N LYS A 132 -8.08 -7.08 -3.09
CA LYS A 132 -9.18 -7.70 -3.84
C LYS A 132 -9.84 -6.72 -4.81
N GLY A 133 -10.11 -5.49 -4.36
CA GLY A 133 -10.73 -4.46 -5.19
C GLY A 133 -9.88 -4.12 -6.41
N VAL A 134 -8.56 -3.97 -6.22
CA VAL A 134 -7.59 -3.77 -7.31
C VAL A 134 -7.59 -4.98 -8.25
N LEU A 135 -7.41 -6.20 -7.75
CA LEU A 135 -7.36 -7.40 -8.60
C LEU A 135 -8.66 -7.64 -9.38
N ALA A 136 -9.81 -7.49 -8.72
CA ALA A 136 -11.11 -7.65 -9.33
C ALA A 136 -11.32 -6.64 -10.46
N ARG A 137 -11.07 -5.35 -10.19
CA ARG A 137 -11.42 -4.29 -11.14
C ARG A 137 -10.33 -4.03 -12.18
N HIS A 138 -9.06 -4.10 -11.80
CA HIS A 138 -7.94 -3.78 -12.66
C HIS A 138 -7.50 -4.96 -13.52
N LEU A 139 -7.43 -6.16 -12.94
CA LEU A 139 -6.97 -7.36 -13.63
C LEU A 139 -8.11 -8.28 -14.08
N GLY A 140 -9.35 -8.00 -13.68
CA GLY A 140 -10.53 -8.79 -14.04
C GLY A 140 -10.60 -10.14 -13.32
N VAL A 141 -9.95 -10.27 -12.16
CA VAL A 141 -9.92 -11.55 -11.42
C VAL A 141 -11.33 -11.87 -10.89
N PRO A 142 -11.91 -13.04 -11.24
CA PRO A 142 -13.25 -13.39 -10.80
C PRO A 142 -13.30 -13.68 -9.29
N SER A 143 -14.47 -13.50 -8.69
CA SER A 143 -14.68 -13.65 -7.23
C SER A 143 -14.25 -15.01 -6.69
N GLY A 144 -14.50 -16.10 -7.43
CA GLY A 144 -14.06 -17.44 -7.06
C GLY A 144 -12.53 -17.57 -6.97
N ALA A 145 -11.79 -16.92 -7.88
CA ALA A 145 -10.33 -16.90 -7.84
C ALA A 145 -9.80 -16.01 -6.71
N LEU A 146 -10.48 -14.90 -6.39
CA LEU A 146 -10.11 -14.06 -5.23
C LEU A 146 -10.17 -14.83 -3.92
N ALA A 147 -11.12 -15.76 -3.75
CA ALA A 147 -11.20 -16.59 -2.55
C ALA A 147 -9.99 -17.52 -2.40
N ALA A 148 -9.45 -18.04 -3.51
CA ALA A 148 -8.23 -18.84 -3.51
C ALA A 148 -6.97 -18.02 -3.25
N VAL A 149 -6.90 -16.78 -3.79
CA VAL A 149 -5.77 -15.86 -3.59
C VAL A 149 -5.73 -15.32 -2.14
N PHE A 150 -6.88 -15.12 -1.51
CA PHE A 150 -7.00 -14.61 -0.14
C PHE A 150 -7.73 -15.59 0.79
N PRO A 151 -7.11 -16.73 1.15
CA PRO A 151 -7.71 -17.69 2.05
C PRO A 151 -8.07 -17.05 3.41
N GLY A 152 -9.14 -17.54 4.04
CA GLY A 152 -9.59 -17.05 5.36
C GLY A 152 -10.18 -15.63 5.36
N SER A 153 -10.51 -15.06 4.19
CA SER A 153 -11.03 -13.69 4.08
C SER A 153 -12.38 -13.60 3.35
N ALA A 154 -13.17 -14.68 3.33
CA ALA A 154 -14.43 -14.74 2.56
C ALA A 154 -15.42 -13.61 2.93
N ALA A 155 -15.47 -13.21 4.19
CA ALA A 155 -16.32 -12.10 4.67
C ALA A 155 -15.81 -10.70 4.25
N VAL A 156 -14.57 -10.59 3.77
CA VAL A 156 -13.96 -9.32 3.37
C VAL A 156 -14.28 -9.07 1.89
N ALA A 157 -15.25 -8.19 1.65
CA ALA A 157 -15.64 -7.81 0.29
C ALA A 157 -14.54 -7.02 -0.44
N PRO A 158 -14.40 -7.16 -1.78
CA PRO A 158 -13.54 -6.28 -2.58
C PRO A 158 -13.97 -4.82 -2.45
N MET A 159 -13.03 -3.91 -2.16
CA MET A 159 -13.32 -2.49 -2.07
C MET A 159 -13.60 -1.90 -3.46
N SER A 160 -14.73 -1.20 -3.61
CA SER A 160 -15.16 -0.59 -4.86
C SER A 160 -14.59 0.82 -5.07
N GLY A 161 -14.64 1.32 -6.31
CA GLY A 161 -14.26 2.69 -6.65
C GLY A 161 -12.76 2.99 -6.52
N LEU A 162 -11.90 1.97 -6.45
CA LEU A 162 -10.44 2.15 -6.38
C LEU A 162 -9.81 2.45 -7.75
N ILE A 163 -10.38 1.88 -8.81
CA ILE A 163 -9.87 1.96 -10.18
C ILE A 163 -10.88 2.74 -11.02
N ARG A 164 -10.39 3.64 -11.87
CA ARG A 164 -11.20 4.41 -12.82
C ARG A 164 -11.99 3.46 -13.73
N THR A 165 -13.22 3.83 -14.03
CA THR A 165 -13.99 3.19 -15.10
C THR A 165 -13.34 3.59 -16.44
N PRO A 166 -13.11 2.66 -17.38
CA PRO A 166 -12.81 3.05 -18.75
C PRO A 166 -13.94 3.96 -19.25
N GLY A 167 -13.57 5.14 -19.75
CA GLY A 167 -14.50 6.02 -20.46
C GLY A 167 -14.74 5.54 -21.88
#